data_AF-R7XLF3-F1
#
_entry.id   AF-R7XLF3-F1
#
_cell.length_a   1.000
_cell.length_b   1.000
_cell.length_c   1.000
_cell.angle_alpha   90.00
_cell.angle_beta   90.00
_cell.angle_gamma   90.00
#
_symmetry.space_group_name_H-M   'P 1'
#
loop_
_entity.id
_entity.type
_entity.pdbx_description
1 polymer ?
#
loop_
_entity_poly.entity_id
_entity_poly.type
_entity_poly.pdbx_seq_one_letter_code
_entity_poly.pdbx_strand_id
1 'polypeptide(L)'
;MRDDEPLLRWQWRGYARNHQHPRNLLLHIVAVPMFMAGTVLGLYGLLRLSLPAVALGLVCMGMSMALQGRGHRLEAHAPEPFAGPADIAGRILAEQWITFPRYVLSGQWWRALAGRRAGQGG
;
A
#
# COMPACT_ATOMS: atom_id res chain seq x y z
N MET A 1 9.35 17.03 3.61
CA MET A 1 8.36 17.41 4.64
C MET A 1 7.75 18.71 4.14
N ARG A 2 6.53 18.67 3.61
CA ARG A 2 5.83 19.88 3.17
C ARG A 2 4.92 20.27 4.33
N ASP A 3 5.15 21.46 4.88
CA ASP A 3 4.31 22.25 5.77
C ASP A 3 3.57 21.44 6.85
N ASP A 4 4.21 21.24 8.01
CA ASP A 4 3.66 20.96 9.36
C ASP A 4 2.58 19.86 9.57
N GLU A 5 2.10 19.20 8.51
CA GLU A 5 1.05 18.20 8.56
C GLU A 5 1.64 16.80 8.86
N PRO A 6 1.15 16.10 9.91
CA PRO A 6 1.59 14.74 10.19
C PRO A 6 1.37 13.79 9.01
N LEU A 7 2.37 12.96 8.70
CA LEU A 7 2.37 12.04 7.56
C LEU A 7 1.07 11.24 7.41
N LEU A 8 0.57 10.66 8.49
CA LEU A 8 -0.66 9.87 8.47
C LEU A 8 -1.90 10.69 8.12
N ARG A 9 -1.96 11.96 8.55
CA ARG A 9 -3.08 12.85 8.24
C ARG A 9 -3.06 13.22 6.77
N TRP A 10 -1.90 13.62 6.25
CA TRP A 10 -1.70 13.91 4.84
C TRP A 10 -2.06 12.70 3.97
N GLN A 11 -1.51 11.51 4.31
CA GLN A 11 -1.72 10.28 3.53
C GLN A 11 -3.20 9.89 3.54
N TRP A 12 -3.86 9.96 4.70
CA TRP A 12 -5.27 9.62 4.85
C TRP A 12 -6.20 10.55 4.05
N ARG A 13 -5.99 11.87 4.11
CA ARG A 13 -6.84 12.87 3.41
C ARG A 13 -6.86 12.63 1.90
N GLY A 14 -5.74 12.24 1.32
CA GLY A 14 -5.61 11.98 -0.12
C GLY A 14 -5.94 10.55 -0.55
N TYR A 15 -6.02 9.58 0.39
CA TYR A 15 -5.91 8.16 0.06
C TYR A 15 -6.98 7.68 -0.93
N ALA A 16 -8.26 7.94 -0.61
CA ALA A 16 -9.39 7.50 -1.44
C ALA A 16 -9.44 8.16 -2.82
N ARG A 17 -8.98 9.40 -2.93
CA ARG A 17 -8.89 10.12 -4.21
C ARG A 17 -7.81 9.54 -5.11
N ASN A 18 -6.73 9.04 -4.51
CA ASN A 18 -5.59 8.49 -5.22
C ASN A 18 -5.69 6.97 -5.45
N HIS A 19 -6.77 6.33 -4.95
CA HIS A 19 -7.05 4.90 -5.09
C HIS A 19 -8.48 4.69 -5.58
N GLN A 20 -8.69 4.80 -6.88
CA GLN A 20 -10.02 4.67 -7.49
C GLN A 20 -10.09 3.62 -8.58
N HIS A 21 -8.95 3.20 -9.14
CA HIS A 21 -8.96 2.24 -10.23
C HIS A 21 -9.27 0.83 -9.68
N PRO A 22 -10.31 0.11 -10.17
CA PRO A 22 -10.70 -1.19 -9.62
C PRO A 22 -9.56 -2.22 -9.59
N ARG A 23 -8.75 -2.28 -10.66
CA ARG A 23 -7.56 -3.13 -10.68
C ARG A 23 -6.54 -2.75 -9.62
N ASN A 24 -6.34 -1.46 -9.35
CA ASN A 24 -5.42 -1.02 -8.31
C ASN A 24 -5.93 -1.42 -6.92
N LEU A 25 -7.24 -1.23 -6.66
CA LEU A 25 -7.90 -1.64 -5.42
C LEU A 25 -7.78 -3.15 -5.17
N LEU A 26 -7.99 -3.96 -6.21
CA LEU A 26 -7.87 -5.43 -6.14
C LEU A 26 -6.40 -5.89 -6.03
N LEU A 27 -5.45 -5.18 -6.62
CA LEU A 27 -4.03 -5.49 -6.42
C LEU A 27 -3.62 -5.19 -4.98
N HIS A 28 -4.04 -4.06 -4.42
CA HIS A 28 -3.70 -3.67 -3.05
C HIS A 28 -4.24 -4.64 -1.99
N ILE A 29 -5.47 -5.15 -2.15
CA ILE A 29 -6.06 -6.07 -1.16
C ILE A 29 -5.26 -7.38 -1.01
N VAL A 30 -4.49 -7.76 -2.03
CA VAL A 30 -3.59 -8.93 -2.00
C VAL A 30 -2.16 -8.53 -1.67
N ALA A 31 -1.66 -7.46 -2.30
CA ALA A 31 -0.27 -7.05 -2.16
C ALA A 31 0.06 -6.56 -0.75
N VAL A 32 -0.84 -5.83 -0.09
CA VAL A 32 -0.56 -5.30 1.26
C VAL A 32 -0.43 -6.43 2.29
N PRO A 33 -1.34 -7.43 2.37
CA PRO A 33 -1.13 -8.60 3.23
C PRO A 33 0.14 -9.39 2.87
N MET A 34 0.50 -9.50 1.60
CA MET A 34 1.77 -10.13 1.18
C MET A 34 2.99 -9.38 1.73
N PHE A 35 2.97 -8.04 1.74
CA PHE A 35 4.04 -7.25 2.34
C PHE A 35 4.11 -7.48 3.86
N MET A 36 2.97 -7.48 4.54
CA MET A 36 2.90 -7.74 5.98
C MET A 36 3.46 -9.13 6.32
N ALA A 37 3.02 -10.17 5.60
CA ALA A 37 3.49 -11.54 5.78
C ALA A 37 5.00 -11.64 5.51
N GLY A 38 5.49 -11.01 4.44
CA GLY A 38 6.92 -10.96 4.13
C GLY A 38 7.73 -10.26 5.23
N THR A 39 7.21 -9.17 5.79
CA THR A 39 7.84 -8.45 6.90
C THR A 39 7.90 -9.33 8.15
N VAL A 40 6.79 -9.96 8.54
CA VAL A 40 6.73 -10.85 9.72
C VAL A 40 7.65 -12.06 9.54
N LEU A 41 7.65 -12.68 8.36
CA LEU A 41 8.52 -13.80 8.04
C LEU A 41 10.00 -13.40 8.07
N GLY A 42 10.34 -12.23 7.54
CA GLY A 42 11.70 -11.69 7.59
C GLY A 42 12.17 -11.47 9.03
N LEU A 43 11.34 -10.83 9.86
CA LEU A 43 11.63 -10.62 11.28
C LEU A 43 11.77 -11.94 12.03
N TYR A 44 10.88 -12.91 11.78
CA TYR A 44 11.00 -14.27 12.31
C TYR A 44 12.32 -14.91 11.88
N GLY A 45 12.71 -14.78 10.61
CA GLY A 45 13.97 -15.27 10.09
C GLY A 45 15.17 -14.69 10.81
N LEU A 46 15.18 -13.39 11.09
CA LEU A 46 16.23 -12.74 11.88
C LEU A 46 16.30 -13.29 13.30
N LEU A 47 15.16 -13.41 14.00
CA LEU A 47 15.09 -13.93 15.36
C LEU A 47 15.52 -15.40 15.46
N ARG A 48 15.34 -16.17 14.38
CA ARG A 48 15.69 -17.59 14.30
C ARG A 48 16.99 -17.86 13.58
N LEU A 49 17.73 -16.82 13.18
CA LEU A 49 18.94 -16.91 12.36
C LEU A 49 18.74 -17.78 11.10
N SER A 50 17.56 -17.72 10.49
CA SER A 50 17.17 -18.47 9.30
C SER A 50 17.28 -17.59 8.05
N LEU A 51 18.40 -17.72 7.33
CA LEU A 51 18.61 -17.00 6.08
C LEU A 51 17.53 -17.29 5.02
N PRO A 52 17.05 -18.54 4.83
CA PRO A 52 15.95 -18.80 3.89
C PRO A 52 14.67 -18.03 4.22
N ALA A 53 14.32 -17.90 5.49
CA ALA A 53 13.14 -17.14 5.92
C ALA A 53 13.32 -15.64 5.66
N VAL A 54 14.51 -15.09 5.95
CA VAL A 54 14.84 -13.69 5.63
C VAL A 54 14.73 -13.44 4.12
N ALA A 55 15.34 -14.30 3.31
CA ALA A 55 15.33 -14.17 1.85
C ALA A 55 13.90 -14.23 1.29
N LEU A 56 13.10 -15.21 1.72
CA LEU A 56 11.70 -15.33 1.29
C LEU A 56 10.87 -14.12 1.72
N GLY A 57 11.07 -13.60 2.94
CA GLY A 57 10.42 -12.39 3.42
C GLY A 57 10.71 -11.17 2.52
N LEU A 58 11.97 -10.97 2.16
CA LEU A 58 12.39 -9.89 1.25
C LEU A 58 11.81 -10.06 -0.16
N VAL A 59 11.76 -11.30 -0.68
CA VAL A 59 11.12 -11.59 -1.98
C VAL A 59 9.63 -11.23 -1.95
N CYS A 60 8.90 -11.63 -0.90
CA CYS A 60 7.50 -11.27 -0.73
C CYS A 60 7.28 -9.76 -0.66
N MET A 61 8.10 -9.03 0.10
CA MET A 61 8.04 -7.58 0.17
C MET A 61 8.31 -6.93 -1.20
N GLY A 62 9.34 -7.38 -1.92
CA GLY A 62 9.68 -6.87 -3.25
C GLY A 62 8.58 -7.13 -4.29
N MET A 63 8.01 -8.33 -4.30
CA MET A 63 6.89 -8.68 -5.19
C MET A 63 5.64 -7.85 -4.88
N SER A 64 5.34 -7.64 -3.60
CA SER A 64 4.25 -6.77 -3.18
C SER A 64 4.45 -5.34 -3.71
N MET A 65 5.64 -4.76 -3.53
CA MET A 65 5.95 -3.41 -4.03
C MET A 65 5.80 -3.33 -5.56
N ALA A 66 6.22 -4.37 -6.29
CA ALA A 66 6.09 -4.42 -7.74
C ALA A 66 4.63 -4.52 -8.23
N LEU A 67 3.75 -5.20 -7.47
CA LEU A 67 2.31 -5.26 -7.75
C LEU A 67 1.64 -3.93 -7.46
N GLN A 68 1.93 -3.31 -6.32
CA GLN A 68 1.40 -2.00 -5.94
C GLN A 68 1.83 -0.92 -6.95
N GLY A 69 3.11 -0.89 -7.32
CA GLY A 69 3.61 0.04 -8.35
C GLY A 69 2.91 -0.11 -9.70
N ARG A 70 2.58 -1.34 -10.12
CA ARG A 70 1.77 -1.57 -11.33
C ARG A 70 0.34 -1.06 -11.19
N GLY A 71 -0.27 -1.22 -10.01
CA GLY A 71 -1.59 -0.72 -9.71
C GLY A 71 -1.66 0.80 -9.73
N HIS A 72 -0.73 1.49 -9.05
CA HIS A 72 -0.68 2.96 -9.02
C HIS A 72 -0.50 3.60 -10.41
N ARG A 73 0.18 2.92 -11.34
CA ARG A 73 0.32 3.40 -12.73
C ARG A 73 -1.02 3.47 -13.49
N LEU A 74 -2.09 2.87 -12.96
CA LEU A 74 -3.44 2.92 -13.53
C LEU A 74 -4.28 4.07 -12.96
N GLU A 75 -3.80 4.73 -11.90
CA GLU A 75 -4.52 5.83 -11.26
C GLU A 75 -4.38 7.12 -12.08
N ALA A 76 -5.44 7.92 -12.09
CA ALA A 76 -5.46 9.19 -12.83
C ALA A 76 -4.49 10.23 -12.25
N HIS A 77 -4.23 10.17 -10.95
CA HIS A 77 -3.34 11.07 -10.25
C HIS A 77 -2.05 10.33 -9.90
N ALA A 78 -0.92 10.82 -10.43
CA ALA A 78 0.38 10.29 -10.07
C ALA A 78 0.67 10.52 -8.58
N PRO A 79 1.37 9.58 -7.91
CA PRO A 79 1.84 9.80 -6.55
C PRO A 79 2.72 11.06 -6.46
N GLU A 80 2.60 11.78 -5.36
CA GLU A 80 3.48 12.92 -5.11
C GLU A 80 4.95 12.47 -5.03
N PRO A 81 5.91 13.23 -5.61
CA PRO A 81 7.32 12.89 -5.57
C PRO A 81 7.83 12.73 -4.14
N PHE A 82 8.73 11.77 -3.95
CA PHE A 82 9.38 11.53 -2.67
C PHE A 82 10.41 12.61 -2.36
N ALA A 83 10.46 13.03 -1.10
CA ALA A 83 11.45 14.00 -0.62
C ALA A 83 12.81 13.37 -0.30
N GLY A 84 12.89 12.04 -0.16
CA GLY A 84 14.11 11.30 0.14
C GLY A 84 13.84 9.90 0.70
N PRO A 85 14.89 9.13 1.05
CA PRO A 85 14.77 7.74 1.52
C PRO A 85 13.89 7.56 2.77
N ALA A 86 13.99 8.48 3.74
CA ALA A 86 13.16 8.43 4.95
C ALA A 86 11.67 8.68 4.65
N ASP A 87 11.37 9.57 3.70
CA ASP A 87 9.99 9.82 3.24
C ASP A 87 9.43 8.61 2.48
N ILE A 88 10.26 7.95 1.66
CA ILE A 88 9.90 6.69 0.99
C ILE A 88 9.53 5.62 2.03
N ALA A 89 10.44 5.35 2.97
CA ALA A 89 10.21 4.33 4.00
C ALA A 89 8.98 4.66 4.86
N GLY A 90 8.84 5.93 5.27
CA GLY A 90 7.71 6.39 6.07
C GLY A 90 6.37 6.19 5.36
N ARG A 91 6.25 6.62 4.10
CA ARG A 91 5.03 6.47 3.29
C ARG A 91 4.68 5.01 3.07
N ILE A 92 5.66 4.16 2.72
CA ILE A 92 5.45 2.73 2.52
C ILE A 92 4.94 2.10 3.81
N LEU A 93 5.67 2.24 4.92
CA LEU A 93 5.29 1.61 6.19
C LEU A 93 3.92 2.10 6.69
N ALA A 94 3.67 3.40 6.60
CA ALA A 94 2.37 3.99 6.94
C ALA A 94 1.25 3.42 6.06
N GLU A 95 1.47 3.29 4.76
CA GLU A 95 0.50 2.71 3.84
C GLU A 95 0.18 1.27 4.18
N GLN A 96 1.22 0.43 4.30
CA GLN A 96 1.06 -1.00 4.51
C GLN A 96 0.36 -1.28 5.84
N TRP A 97 0.77 -0.62 6.93
CA TRP A 97 0.36 -1.01 8.28
C TRP A 97 -0.79 -0.20 8.87
N ILE A 98 -1.03 1.02 8.38
CA ILE A 98 -2.01 1.94 8.99
C ILE A 98 -3.06 2.37 7.96
N THR A 99 -2.63 3.04 6.90
CA THR A 99 -3.54 3.77 6.01
C THR A 99 -4.38 2.81 5.17
N PHE A 100 -3.79 1.79 4.53
CA PHE A 100 -4.56 0.83 3.74
C PHE A 100 -5.48 -0.05 4.59
N PRO A 101 -5.03 -0.65 5.71
CA PRO A 101 -5.94 -1.38 6.60
C PRO A 101 -7.11 -0.51 7.08
N ARG A 102 -6.84 0.73 7.50
CA ARG A 102 -7.89 1.68 7.88
C ARG A 102 -8.83 2.00 6.72
N TYR A 103 -8.31 2.13 5.50
CA TYR A 103 -9.11 2.40 4.29
C TYR A 103 -10.09 1.26 3.99
N VAL A 104 -9.64 0.01 4.10
CA VAL A 104 -10.47 -1.19 3.97
C VAL A 104 -11.52 -1.24 5.08
N LEU A 105 -11.08 -1.14 6.34
CA LEU A 105 -11.96 -1.27 7.52
C LEU A 105 -12.99 -0.14 7.63
N SER A 106 -12.69 1.05 7.09
CA SER A 106 -13.64 2.17 7.01
C SER A 106 -14.71 2.01 5.91
N GLY A 107 -14.67 0.92 5.14
CA GLY A 107 -15.58 0.67 4.01
C GLY A 107 -15.36 1.59 2.79
N GLN A 108 -14.35 2.48 2.81
CA GLN A 108 -14.04 3.33 1.66
C GLN A 108 -13.57 2.51 0.46
N TRP A 109 -12.78 1.44 0.69
CA TRP A 109 -12.37 0.51 -0.36
C TRP A 109 -13.55 -0.11 -1.10
N TRP A 110 -14.55 -0.61 -0.35
CA TRP A 110 -15.74 -1.22 -0.94
C TRP A 110 -16.57 -0.21 -1.74
N ARG A 111 -16.78 0.99 -1.20
CA ARG A 111 -17.50 2.07 -1.90
C ARG A 111 -16.82 2.47 -3.20
N ALA A 112 -15.49 2.59 -3.20
CA ALA A 112 -14.72 2.91 -4.39
C ALA A 112 -14.83 1.81 -5.46
N LEU A 113 -14.77 0.54 -5.05
CA LEU A 113 -14.93 -0.60 -5.95
C LEU A 113 -16.35 -0.70 -6.53
N ALA A 114 -17.38 -0.49 -5.69
CA ALA A 114 -18.78 -0.58 -6.08
C ALA A 114 -19.22 0.61 -6.98
N GLY A 115 -18.83 1.84 -6.64
CA GLY A 115 -19.19 3.04 -7.41
C GLY A 115 -18.66 3.02 -8.84
N ARG A 116 -17.48 2.43 -9.07
CA ARG A 116 -16.90 2.23 -10.41
C ARG A 116 -17.59 1.13 -11.23
N ARG A 117 -18.19 0.12 -10.58
CA ARG A 117 -18.97 -0.90 -11.29
C ARG A 117 -20.30 -0.34 -11.78
N ALA A 118 -20.95 0.51 -10.99
CA ALA A 118 -22.17 1.20 -11.39
C ALA A 118 -21.95 2.13 -12.59
N GLY A 119 -20.81 2.83 -12.67
CA GLY A 119 -20.47 3.72 -13.79
C GLY A 119 -19.93 3.04 -15.06
N GLN A 120 -19.75 1.72 -15.08
CA GLN A 120 -19.35 0.94 -16.26
C GLN A 120 -20.49 0.11 -16.86
N GLY A 121 -21.69 0.20 -16.27
CA GLY A 121 -22.90 -0.53 -16.69
C GLY A 121 -24.03 0.35 -17.22
N GLY A 122 -23.75 1.61 -17.57
CA GLY A 122 -24.67 2.54 -18.23
C GLY A 122 -23.97 3.22 -19.40
#